data_AF-A0A5P0YTR3-F1
#
_entry.id   AF-A0A5P0YTR3-F1
#
_cell.length_a   1.000
_cell.length_b   1.000
_cell.length_c   1.000
_cell.angle_alpha   90.00
_cell.angle_beta   90.00
_cell.angle_gamma   90.00
#
_symmetry.space_group_name_H-M   'P 1'
#
loop_
_entity.id
_entity.type
_entity.pdbx_description
1 polymer ?
#
loop_
_entity_poly.entity_id
_entity_poly.type
_entity_poly.pdbx_seq_one_letter_code
_entity_poly.pdbx_strand_id
1 'polypeptide(L)'
;MFSVIVVPDGKSGPSGQLRLEPGQTLAFGRAVPPGTRSSPCLTIPHPGVSRIAGTITATGSFWTLTNSSRAHTYVVENPEGAGEHVKIAPGRVDAPVPFEFARVVIPAESELLGFDVWAPRHDYLERDADGYDGATAPAFPLDRSTRYFLVLAALCEARLRGEAHAPLPTVEQVVRRLRPVWPSVNRTSVQWNTDYLAVKLRLKPGPDAAEGGPRLNGKKETVVSLALRFDLVREEDLALLDGRTN
;
A
#
# COMPACT_ATOMS: atom_id res chain seq x y z
N MET A 1 -5.17 -7.55 -23.87
CA MET A 1 -6.54 -7.91 -23.47
C MET A 1 -6.77 -7.30 -22.10
N PHE A 2 -7.66 -6.31 -22.00
CA PHE A 2 -7.88 -5.51 -20.79
C PHE A 2 -8.96 -6.18 -19.94
N SER A 3 -8.64 -7.31 -19.32
CA SER A 3 -9.61 -8.02 -18.48
C SER A 3 -9.34 -7.75 -17.00
N VAL A 4 -10.39 -7.47 -16.24
CA VAL A 4 -10.34 -7.47 -14.78
C VAL A 4 -10.61 -8.89 -14.28
N ILE A 5 -9.80 -9.38 -13.35
CA ILE A 5 -9.93 -10.72 -12.78
C ILE A 5 -10.27 -10.59 -11.29
N VAL A 6 -11.39 -11.16 -10.88
CA VAL A 6 -11.80 -11.20 -9.47
C VAL A 6 -11.50 -12.60 -8.92
N VAL A 7 -10.76 -12.65 -7.82
CA VAL A 7 -10.27 -13.87 -7.17
C VAL A 7 -10.93 -13.98 -5.78
N PRO A 8 -11.89 -14.88 -5.58
CA PRO A 8 -12.52 -15.09 -4.28
C PRO A 8 -11.52 -15.57 -3.23
N ASP A 9 -11.71 -15.14 -1.97
CA ASP A 9 -10.92 -15.64 -0.84
C ASP A 9 -10.95 -17.18 -0.77
N GLY A 10 -9.78 -17.77 -0.49
CA GLY A 10 -9.60 -19.23 -0.40
C GLY A 10 -9.59 -19.97 -1.74
N LYS A 11 -9.66 -19.27 -2.89
CA LYS A 11 -9.59 -19.86 -4.23
C LYS A 11 -8.38 -19.36 -5.01
N SER A 12 -7.21 -19.97 -4.80
CA SER A 12 -5.97 -19.63 -5.51
C SER A 12 -5.79 -20.31 -6.88
N GLY A 13 -6.80 -21.04 -7.37
CA GLY A 13 -6.75 -21.79 -8.63
C GLY A 13 -7.49 -21.09 -9.79
N PRO A 14 -7.10 -21.34 -11.06
CA PRO A 14 -7.74 -20.72 -12.24
C PRO A 14 -9.25 -20.96 -12.34
N SER A 15 -9.72 -22.09 -11.82
CA SER A 15 -11.13 -22.51 -11.84
C SER A 15 -12.04 -21.70 -10.93
N GLY A 16 -11.49 -20.86 -10.04
CA GLY A 16 -12.24 -19.98 -9.14
C GLY A 16 -12.28 -18.52 -9.57
N GLN A 17 -11.54 -18.14 -10.60
CA GLN A 17 -11.39 -16.75 -11.04
C GLN A 17 -12.56 -16.31 -11.93
N LEU A 18 -13.03 -15.09 -11.72
CA LEU A 18 -14.09 -14.48 -12.52
C LEU A 18 -13.46 -13.40 -13.40
N ARG A 19 -13.52 -13.56 -14.71
CA ARG A 19 -12.97 -12.61 -15.68
C ARG A 19 -14.06 -11.68 -16.18
N LEU A 20 -13.77 -10.39 -16.21
CA LEU A 20 -14.64 -9.32 -16.68
C LEU A 20 -13.95 -8.58 -17.82
N GLU A 21 -14.59 -8.57 -18.98
CA GLU A 21 -14.22 -7.70 -20.09
C GLU A 21 -14.68 -6.26 -19.82
N PRO A 22 -14.08 -5.25 -20.48
CA PRO A 22 -14.51 -3.87 -20.31
C PRO A 22 -16.02 -3.70 -20.57
N GLY A 23 -16.70 -3.01 -19.66
CA GLY A 23 -18.15 -2.83 -19.66
C GLY A 23 -18.94 -3.95 -18.98
N GLN A 24 -18.29 -5.05 -18.58
CA GLN A 24 -18.95 -6.09 -17.78
C GLN A 24 -18.97 -5.72 -16.30
N THR A 25 -20.05 -6.13 -15.65
CA THR A 25 -20.29 -5.92 -14.23
C THR A 25 -20.44 -7.26 -13.50
N LEU A 26 -19.83 -7.35 -12.32
CA LEU A 26 -19.94 -8.45 -11.37
C LEU A 26 -20.66 -7.96 -10.12
N ALA A 27 -21.83 -8.55 -9.82
CA ALA A 27 -22.48 -8.31 -8.53
C ALA A 27 -21.91 -9.23 -7.46
N PHE A 28 -21.76 -8.72 -6.23
CA PHE A 28 -21.32 -9.51 -5.08
C PHE A 28 -22.19 -9.30 -3.85
N GLY A 29 -22.25 -10.33 -3.00
CA GLY A 29 -23.00 -10.29 -1.74
C GLY A 29 -23.32 -11.68 -1.20
N ARG A 30 -24.11 -11.73 -0.12
CA ARG A 30 -24.47 -12.99 0.56
C ARG A 30 -25.39 -13.89 -0.26
N ALA A 31 -26.29 -13.28 -1.03
CA ALA A 31 -27.24 -13.97 -1.87
C ALA A 31 -27.54 -13.08 -3.06
N VAL A 32 -26.79 -13.28 -4.15
CA VAL A 32 -27.02 -12.52 -5.37
C VAL A 32 -28.36 -12.96 -5.97
N PRO A 33 -29.29 -12.03 -6.30
CA PRO A 33 -30.60 -12.42 -6.80
C PRO A 33 -30.48 -13.28 -8.06
N PRO A 34 -31.33 -14.30 -8.23
CA PRO A 34 -31.44 -15.05 -9.47
C PRO A 34 -32.08 -14.13 -10.53
N GLY A 35 -31.28 -13.30 -11.18
CA GLY A 35 -31.78 -12.16 -11.94
C GLY A 35 -30.90 -11.70 -13.08
N THR A 36 -30.22 -12.62 -13.77
CA THR A 36 -29.86 -12.59 -15.20
C THR A 36 -29.03 -13.84 -15.43
N ARG A 37 -29.54 -14.84 -16.17
CA ARG A 37 -28.90 -16.16 -16.39
C ARG A 37 -27.52 -16.11 -17.09
N SER A 38 -26.94 -14.94 -17.28
CA SER A 38 -25.69 -14.74 -18.03
C SER A 38 -24.67 -13.79 -17.38
N SER A 39 -24.99 -13.12 -16.26
CA SER A 39 -24.05 -12.19 -15.62
C SER A 39 -23.32 -12.90 -14.47
N PRO A 40 -21.99 -12.84 -14.40
CA PRO A 40 -21.25 -13.48 -13.33
C PRO A 40 -21.63 -12.84 -11.97
N CYS A 41 -21.53 -13.63 -10.91
CA CYS A 41 -21.79 -13.15 -9.55
C CYS A 41 -20.81 -13.79 -8.55
N LEU A 42 -20.48 -13.03 -7.50
CA LEU A 42 -19.61 -13.46 -6.41
C LEU A 42 -20.41 -13.59 -5.12
N THR A 43 -20.61 -14.83 -4.69
CA THR A 43 -21.27 -15.13 -3.42
C THR A 43 -20.27 -15.13 -2.27
N ILE A 44 -20.55 -14.33 -1.24
CA ILE A 44 -19.78 -14.28 0.01
C ILE A 44 -20.70 -14.79 1.13
N PRO A 45 -20.67 -16.09 1.46
CA PRO A 45 -21.70 -16.74 2.28
C PRO A 45 -21.51 -16.46 3.79
N HIS A 46 -21.60 -15.19 4.19
CA HIS A 46 -21.45 -14.77 5.58
C HIS A 46 -22.66 -13.93 6.05
N PRO A 47 -23.21 -14.16 7.27
CA PRO A 47 -24.41 -13.48 7.77
C PRO A 47 -24.25 -11.95 7.84
N GLY A 48 -23.07 -11.47 8.25
CA GLY A 48 -22.72 -10.04 8.29
C GLY A 48 -22.62 -9.35 6.92
N VAL A 49 -22.70 -10.08 5.80
CA VAL A 49 -22.67 -9.49 4.45
C VAL A 49 -24.10 -9.26 3.94
N SER A 50 -24.32 -8.09 3.33
CA SER A 50 -25.60 -7.76 2.68
C SER A 50 -25.90 -8.72 1.53
N ARG A 51 -27.19 -9.03 1.30
CA ARG A 51 -27.61 -9.91 0.18
C ARG A 51 -27.08 -9.41 -1.16
N ILE A 52 -27.22 -8.10 -1.38
CA ILE A 52 -26.57 -7.33 -2.45
C ILE A 52 -25.60 -6.39 -1.74
N ALA A 53 -24.31 -6.73 -1.76
CA ALA A 53 -23.27 -5.95 -1.09
C ALA A 53 -22.70 -4.87 -2.01
N GLY A 54 -22.55 -5.16 -3.30
CA GLY A 54 -22.07 -4.17 -4.26
C GLY A 54 -21.90 -4.72 -5.66
N THR A 55 -21.29 -3.90 -6.52
CA THR A 55 -20.92 -4.29 -7.88
C THR A 55 -19.52 -3.80 -8.23
N ILE A 56 -18.83 -4.61 -9.03
CA ILE A 56 -17.55 -4.27 -9.68
C ILE A 56 -17.83 -4.10 -11.16
N THR A 57 -17.33 -3.03 -11.76
CA THR A 57 -17.40 -2.84 -13.21
C THR A 57 -16.00 -2.71 -13.77
N ALA A 58 -15.67 -3.57 -14.74
CA ALA A 58 -14.44 -3.46 -15.48
C ALA A 58 -14.52 -2.28 -16.45
N THR A 59 -13.54 -1.39 -16.41
CA THR A 59 -13.37 -0.34 -17.42
C THR A 59 -12.03 -0.60 -18.13
N GLY A 60 -11.67 0.22 -19.12
CA GLY A 60 -10.48 -0.02 -19.94
C GLY A 60 -9.20 -0.21 -19.11
N SER A 61 -8.71 0.86 -18.48
CA SER A 61 -7.45 0.85 -17.72
C SER A 61 -7.64 0.84 -16.20
N PHE A 62 -8.87 0.79 -15.71
CA PHE A 62 -9.19 0.75 -14.28
C PHE A 62 -10.48 -0.04 -14.05
N TRP A 63 -10.98 -0.04 -12.82
CA TRP A 63 -12.29 -0.60 -12.51
C TRP A 63 -13.01 0.25 -11.47
N THR A 64 -14.33 0.11 -11.38
CA THR A 64 -15.14 0.84 -10.40
C THR A 64 -15.78 -0.10 -9.39
N LEU A 65 -15.96 0.41 -8.17
CA LEU A 65 -16.66 -0.28 -7.09
C LEU A 65 -17.87 0.54 -6.65
N THR A 66 -19.05 -0.08 -6.70
CA THR A 66 -20.25 0.44 -6.06
C THR A 66 -20.49 -0.28 -4.73
N ASN A 67 -20.59 0.48 -3.65
CA ASN A 67 -20.94 -0.01 -2.33
C ASN A 67 -22.45 0.14 -2.10
N SER A 68 -23.18 -0.97 -2.16
CA SER A 68 -24.64 -1.02 -1.93
C SER A 68 -25.01 -1.13 -0.45
N SER A 69 -24.02 -1.19 0.46
CA SER A 69 -24.27 -1.14 1.90
C SER A 69 -24.86 0.20 2.30
N ARG A 70 -25.83 0.16 3.22
CA ARG A 70 -26.40 1.37 3.85
C ARG A 70 -25.62 1.83 5.09
N ALA A 71 -24.78 0.97 5.65
CA ALA A 71 -24.21 1.18 6.98
C ALA A 71 -22.68 1.10 7.01
N HIS A 72 -22.06 0.36 6.09
CA HIS A 72 -20.64 0.01 6.20
C HIS A 72 -19.82 0.58 5.05
N THR A 73 -18.68 1.18 5.40
CA THR A 73 -17.64 1.58 4.44
C THR A 73 -16.87 0.33 4.02
N TYR A 74 -16.61 0.19 2.73
CA TYR A 74 -15.67 -0.81 2.22
C TYR A 74 -14.31 -0.16 2.04
N VAL A 75 -13.27 -0.98 2.13
CA VAL A 75 -11.89 -0.53 1.87
C VAL A 75 -11.37 -1.30 0.67
N VAL A 76 -10.73 -0.60 -0.25
CA VAL A 76 -9.94 -1.23 -1.29
C VAL A 76 -8.49 -0.95 -0.94
N GLU A 77 -7.77 -2.01 -0.57
CA GLU A 77 -6.35 -1.95 -0.22
C GLU A 77 -5.51 -2.18 -1.46
N ASN A 78 -4.37 -1.50 -1.55
CA ASN A 78 -3.29 -1.82 -2.48
C ASN A 78 -2.24 -2.66 -1.72
N PRO A 79 -2.19 -3.99 -1.91
CA PRO A 79 -1.23 -4.83 -1.21
C PRO A 79 0.23 -4.50 -1.55
N GLU A 80 0.48 -3.85 -2.69
CA GLU A 80 1.82 -3.42 -3.14
C GLU A 80 2.17 -2.01 -2.63
N GLY A 81 1.18 -1.21 -2.22
CA GLY A 81 1.33 0.22 -1.90
C GLY A 81 1.62 0.53 -0.43
N ALA A 82 2.23 -0.40 0.31
CA ALA A 82 2.61 -0.22 1.73
C ALA A 82 1.51 0.37 2.64
N GLY A 83 0.25 -0.07 2.46
CA GLY A 83 -0.91 0.39 3.24
C GLY A 83 -1.75 1.48 2.58
N GLU A 84 -1.46 1.83 1.32
CA GLU A 84 -2.35 2.62 0.49
C GLU A 84 -3.74 1.96 0.38
N HIS A 85 -4.79 2.77 0.51
CA HIS A 85 -6.16 2.31 0.40
C HIS A 85 -7.12 3.41 -0.04
N VAL A 86 -8.24 2.99 -0.63
CA VAL A 86 -9.38 3.85 -0.96
C VAL A 86 -10.58 3.45 -0.13
N LYS A 87 -11.22 4.44 0.53
CA LYS A 87 -12.48 4.23 1.26
C LYS A 87 -13.67 4.41 0.33
N ILE A 88 -14.55 3.42 0.33
CA ILE A 88 -15.80 3.42 -0.43
C ILE A 88 -16.94 3.56 0.56
N ALA A 89 -17.39 4.81 0.76
CA ALA A 89 -18.46 5.12 1.69
C ALA A 89 -19.76 4.35 1.36
N PRO A 90 -20.64 4.10 2.36
CA PRO A 90 -21.95 3.50 2.12
C PRO A 90 -22.72 4.24 1.01
N GLY A 91 -23.29 3.51 0.06
CA GLY A 91 -24.05 4.07 -1.05
C GLY A 91 -23.21 4.77 -2.13
N ARG A 92 -21.87 4.76 -2.04
CA ARG A 92 -21.01 5.33 -3.08
C ARG A 92 -21.11 4.48 -4.35
N VAL A 93 -21.46 5.12 -5.46
CA VAL A 93 -21.60 4.49 -6.79
C VAL A 93 -20.36 4.79 -7.62
N ASP A 94 -19.92 3.80 -8.39
CA ASP A 94 -18.85 3.89 -9.38
C ASP A 94 -17.57 4.56 -8.87
N ALA A 95 -17.14 4.22 -7.65
CA ALA A 95 -15.89 4.73 -7.12
C ALA A 95 -14.73 4.16 -7.95
N PRO A 96 -13.89 5.00 -8.60
CA PRO A 96 -12.78 4.50 -9.38
C PRO A 96 -11.70 3.93 -8.46
N VAL A 97 -11.16 2.77 -8.84
CA VAL A 97 -10.06 2.11 -8.16
C VAL A 97 -8.83 2.14 -9.09
N PRO A 98 -7.76 2.86 -8.71
CA PRO A 98 -6.57 3.03 -9.55
C PRO A 98 -5.47 1.99 -9.25
N PHE A 99 -5.83 0.80 -8.78
CA PHE A 99 -4.87 -0.23 -8.38
C PHE A 99 -4.87 -1.41 -9.35
N GLU A 100 -3.67 -1.84 -9.75
CA GLU A 100 -3.45 -3.01 -10.61
C GLU A 100 -3.70 -4.31 -9.83
N PHE A 101 -3.20 -4.37 -8.60
CA PHE A 101 -3.54 -5.39 -7.62
C PHE A 101 -4.26 -4.76 -6.44
N ALA A 102 -5.47 -5.22 -6.18
CA ALA A 102 -6.31 -4.68 -5.12
C ALA A 102 -6.94 -5.78 -4.29
N ARG A 103 -7.14 -5.53 -3.00
CA ARG A 103 -7.98 -6.35 -2.13
C ARG A 103 -9.19 -5.54 -1.69
N VAL A 104 -10.38 -6.02 -2.01
CA VAL A 104 -11.62 -5.44 -1.47
C VAL A 104 -11.88 -6.04 -0.10
N VAL A 105 -11.99 -5.20 0.91
CA VAL A 105 -12.23 -5.58 2.30
C VAL A 105 -13.60 -5.10 2.74
N ILE A 106 -14.40 -6.04 3.23
CA ILE A 106 -15.77 -5.87 3.68
C ILE A 106 -15.84 -6.23 5.16
N PRO A 107 -16.26 -5.30 6.04
CA PRO A 107 -16.46 -5.62 7.44
C PRO A 107 -17.69 -6.53 7.60
N ALA A 108 -17.55 -7.60 8.37
CA ALA A 108 -18.61 -8.55 8.63
C ALA A 108 -18.57 -9.03 10.09
N GLU A 109 -19.40 -8.41 10.95
CA GLU A 109 -19.46 -8.69 12.39
C GLU A 109 -18.08 -8.66 13.08
N SER A 110 -17.50 -9.83 13.39
CA SER A 110 -16.21 -9.96 14.09
C SER A 110 -15.00 -10.14 13.17
N GLU A 111 -15.19 -10.20 11.86
CA GLU A 111 -14.12 -10.43 10.90
C GLU A 111 -14.14 -9.46 9.72
N LEU A 112 -13.01 -9.43 9.00
CA LEU A 112 -12.84 -8.71 7.74
C LEU A 112 -12.78 -9.74 6.63
N LEU A 113 -13.78 -9.73 5.76
CA LEU A 113 -13.85 -10.60 4.59
C LEU A 113 -13.25 -9.86 3.39
N GLY A 114 -12.74 -10.59 2.41
CA GLY A 114 -12.32 -9.96 1.18
C GLY A 114 -12.34 -10.83 -0.06
N PHE A 115 -11.82 -10.24 -1.11
CA PHE A 115 -11.47 -10.90 -2.36
C PHE A 115 -10.49 -10.00 -3.10
N ASP A 116 -9.69 -10.58 -3.97
CA ASP A 116 -8.70 -9.84 -4.72
C ASP A 116 -9.23 -9.48 -6.11
N VAL A 117 -8.74 -8.37 -6.66
CA VAL A 117 -9.07 -7.86 -7.99
C VAL A 117 -7.78 -7.51 -8.70
N TRP A 118 -7.57 -8.11 -9.88
CA TRP A 118 -6.42 -7.86 -10.74
C TRP A 118 -6.91 -7.07 -11.95
N ALA A 119 -6.41 -5.86 -12.12
CA ALA A 119 -6.67 -5.01 -13.27
C ALA A 119 -5.51 -5.06 -14.27
N PRO A 120 -5.72 -4.62 -15.52
CA PRO A 120 -4.64 -4.45 -16.48
C PRO A 120 -3.55 -3.51 -15.94
N ARG A 121 -2.31 -3.77 -16.33
CA ARG A 121 -1.19 -2.89 -15.96
C ARG A 121 -1.38 -1.48 -16.51
N HIS A 122 -0.96 -0.48 -15.74
CA HIS A 122 -0.92 0.88 -16.25
C HIS A 122 0.29 1.07 -17.18
N ASP A 123 0.08 1.85 -18.23
CA ASP A 123 1.16 2.33 -19.08
C ASP A 123 1.85 3.51 -18.39
N TYR A 124 3.17 3.45 -18.29
CA TYR A 124 4.00 4.53 -17.76
C TYR A 124 4.73 5.22 -18.91
N LEU A 125 4.92 6.54 -18.79
CA LEU A 125 5.73 7.28 -19.75
C LEU A 125 7.17 6.75 -19.74
N GLU A 126 7.72 6.53 -20.93
CA GLU A 126 9.16 6.31 -21.08
C GLU A 126 9.89 7.58 -20.64
N ARG A 127 10.91 7.42 -19.80
CA ARG A 127 11.75 8.54 -19.37
C ARG A 127 12.78 8.79 -20.46
N ASP A 128 12.57 9.82 -21.26
CA ASP A 128 13.67 10.38 -22.03
C ASP A 128 14.71 10.97 -21.07
N ALA A 129 15.98 10.70 -21.33
CA ALA A 129 17.06 11.32 -20.56
C ALA A 129 17.03 12.83 -20.84
N ASP A 130 16.61 13.61 -19.84
CA ASP A 130 16.53 15.07 -19.94
C ASP A 130 17.90 15.65 -20.38
N GLY A 131 17.97 16.06 -21.65
CA GLY A 131 19.11 16.73 -22.27
C GLY A 131 19.10 18.25 -22.08
N TYR A 132 18.41 18.75 -21.06
CA TYR A 132 18.30 20.18 -20.78
C TYR A 132 19.16 20.58 -19.58
N ASP A 133 19.94 21.65 -19.76
CA ASP A 133 20.82 22.21 -18.74
C ASP A 133 19.97 22.83 -17.60
N GLY A 134 20.22 22.39 -16.35
CA GLY A 134 19.46 22.78 -15.15
C GLY A 134 18.63 21.66 -14.51
N ALA A 135 19.29 20.63 -13.96
CA ALA A 135 18.61 19.53 -13.29
C ALA A 135 17.70 20.01 -12.14
N THR A 136 16.44 19.55 -12.12
CA THR A 136 15.50 19.83 -11.04
C THR A 136 16.02 19.22 -9.73
N ALA A 137 16.17 20.03 -8.69
CA ALA A 137 16.64 19.55 -7.40
C ALA A 137 15.63 18.55 -6.77
N PRO A 138 16.09 17.41 -6.23
CA PRO A 138 15.20 16.43 -5.63
C PRO A 138 14.55 16.98 -4.36
N ALA A 139 13.25 16.70 -4.18
CA ALA A 139 12.51 17.11 -2.99
C ALA A 139 13.12 16.53 -1.70
N PHE A 140 13.54 15.25 -1.77
CA PHE A 140 14.16 14.49 -0.68
C PHE A 140 15.50 13.89 -1.14
N PRO A 141 16.64 14.52 -0.83
CA PRO A 141 17.97 14.06 -1.28
C PRO A 141 18.49 12.92 -0.39
N LEU A 142 17.86 11.75 -0.48
CA LEU A 142 18.29 10.53 0.21
C LEU A 142 19.29 9.75 -0.64
N ASP A 143 20.34 9.26 0.02
CA ASP A 143 21.40 8.45 -0.57
C ASP A 143 21.32 7.02 -0.01
N ARG A 144 21.04 6.07 -0.91
CA ARG A 144 20.82 4.66 -0.62
C ARG A 144 22.05 3.96 -0.05
N SER A 145 23.24 4.50 -0.28
CA SER A 145 24.51 3.91 0.19
C SER A 145 24.82 4.20 1.66
N THR A 146 23.99 5.02 2.32
CA THR A 146 24.30 5.55 3.65
C THR A 146 23.63 4.77 4.79
N ARG A 147 24.20 4.88 5.99
CA ARG A 147 23.66 4.24 7.21
C ARG A 147 22.28 4.74 7.60
N TYR A 148 21.95 6.00 7.31
CA TYR A 148 20.62 6.51 7.62
C TYR A 148 19.56 5.86 6.73
N PHE A 149 19.90 5.52 5.49
CA PHE A 149 19.01 4.82 4.59
C PHE A 149 18.79 3.37 5.04
N LEU A 150 19.83 2.67 5.51
CA LEU A 150 19.69 1.36 6.15
C LEU A 150 18.74 1.41 7.37
N VAL A 151 18.85 2.45 8.20
CA VAL A 151 17.92 2.65 9.32
C VAL A 151 16.49 2.89 8.84
N LEU A 152 16.31 3.67 7.76
CA LEU A 152 14.99 3.91 7.17
C LEU A 152 14.37 2.61 6.65
N ALA A 153 15.12 1.81 5.90
CA ALA A 153 14.69 0.50 5.39
C ALA A 153 14.29 -0.44 6.53
N ALA A 154 15.11 -0.54 7.58
CA ALA A 154 14.79 -1.39 8.74
C ALA A 154 13.55 -0.91 9.52
N LEU A 155 13.27 0.40 9.56
CA LEU A 155 12.05 0.93 10.19
C LEU A 155 10.79 0.62 9.36
N CYS A 156 10.92 0.56 8.03
CA CYS A 156 9.82 0.34 7.09
C CYS A 156 9.60 -1.14 6.74
N GLU A 157 10.55 -2.01 7.09
CA GLU A 157 10.66 -3.39 6.63
C GLU A 157 9.37 -4.20 6.73
N ALA A 158 8.70 -4.23 7.88
CA ALA A 158 7.47 -5.02 8.06
C ALA A 158 6.33 -4.53 7.13
N ARG A 159 6.16 -3.20 7.03
CA ARG A 159 5.12 -2.59 6.18
C ARG A 159 5.39 -2.80 4.69
N LEU A 160 6.66 -2.77 4.29
CA LEU A 160 7.08 -3.07 2.93
C LEU A 160 6.93 -4.55 2.56
N ARG A 161 6.84 -5.47 3.54
CA ARG A 161 6.53 -6.89 3.31
C ARG A 161 5.03 -7.23 3.37
N GLY A 162 4.17 -6.21 3.27
CA GLY A 162 2.72 -6.40 3.25
C GLY A 162 2.03 -6.30 4.62
N GLU A 163 2.76 -6.10 5.72
CA GLU A 163 2.16 -5.84 7.04
C GLU A 163 1.86 -4.34 7.21
N ALA A 164 0.94 -3.80 6.41
CA ALA A 164 0.65 -2.35 6.31
C ALA A 164 0.49 -1.61 7.66
N HIS A 165 -0.07 -2.28 8.67
CA HIS A 165 -0.34 -1.71 9.99
C HIS A 165 0.61 -2.22 11.09
N ALA A 166 1.73 -2.86 10.71
CA ALA A 166 2.71 -3.32 11.68
C ALA A 166 3.20 -2.15 12.57
N PRO A 167 3.32 -2.38 13.89
CA PRO A 167 3.92 -1.40 14.78
C PRO A 167 5.38 -1.19 14.40
N LEU A 168 5.87 0.04 14.53
CA LEU A 168 7.27 0.31 14.23
C LEU A 168 8.21 -0.43 15.19
N PRO A 169 9.35 -0.93 14.68
CA PRO A 169 10.29 -1.63 15.52
C PRO A 169 10.90 -0.71 16.59
N THR A 170 11.14 -1.28 17.77
CA THR A 170 11.90 -0.64 18.83
C THR A 170 13.33 -0.36 18.36
N VAL A 171 14.03 0.55 19.05
CA VAL A 171 15.45 0.83 18.70
C VAL A 171 16.30 -0.43 18.80
N GLU A 172 16.02 -1.31 19.76
CA GLU A 172 16.75 -2.56 19.95
C GLU A 172 16.48 -3.58 18.84
N GLN A 173 15.24 -3.66 18.36
CA GLN A 173 14.89 -4.48 17.20
C GLN A 173 15.63 -3.99 15.95
N VAL A 174 15.69 -2.68 15.72
CA VAL A 174 16.46 -2.10 14.59
C VAL A 174 17.96 -2.40 14.72
N VAL A 175 18.55 -2.22 15.91
CA VAL A 175 19.97 -2.57 16.16
C VAL A 175 20.22 -4.05 15.84
N ARG A 176 19.36 -4.94 16.33
CA ARG A 176 19.47 -6.39 16.07
C ARG A 176 19.38 -6.70 14.59
N ARG A 177 18.43 -6.08 13.88
CA ARG A 177 18.21 -6.28 12.45
C ARG A 177 19.39 -5.82 11.59
N LEU A 178 20.05 -4.73 11.98
CA LEU A 178 21.14 -4.11 11.23
C LEU A 178 22.52 -4.70 11.52
N ARG A 179 22.72 -5.40 12.64
CA ARG A 179 24.04 -5.95 13.02
C ARG A 179 24.75 -6.75 11.91
N PRO A 180 24.07 -7.62 11.12
CA PRO A 180 24.75 -8.40 10.08
C PRO A 180 25.44 -7.54 9.02
N VAL A 181 24.86 -6.39 8.67
CA VAL A 181 25.37 -5.48 7.62
C VAL A 181 26.11 -4.27 8.20
N TRP A 182 25.90 -3.97 9.47
CA TRP A 182 26.57 -2.90 10.21
C TRP A 182 26.93 -3.38 11.62
N PRO A 183 28.06 -4.10 11.80
CA PRO A 183 28.41 -4.73 13.07
C PRO A 183 28.56 -3.79 14.27
N SER A 184 28.96 -2.54 14.03
CA SER A 184 29.14 -1.52 15.07
C SER A 184 27.87 -0.74 15.44
N VAL A 185 26.71 -1.09 14.87
CA VAL A 185 25.45 -0.40 15.15
C VAL A 185 25.08 -0.49 16.64
N ASN A 186 24.66 0.65 17.19
CA ASN A 186 24.20 0.75 18.57
C ASN A 186 23.00 1.71 18.67
N ARG A 187 22.41 1.77 19.86
CA ARG A 187 21.22 2.59 20.15
C ARG A 187 21.41 4.06 19.74
N THR A 188 22.55 4.65 20.10
CA THR A 188 22.89 6.05 19.79
C THR A 188 22.96 6.27 18.28
N SER A 189 23.57 5.33 17.55
CA SER A 189 23.71 5.41 16.11
C SER A 189 22.35 5.38 15.41
N VAL A 190 21.44 4.48 15.83
CA VAL A 190 20.07 4.43 15.27
C VAL A 190 19.31 5.71 15.56
N GLN A 191 19.39 6.24 16.79
CA GLN A 191 18.71 7.48 17.17
C GLN A 191 19.21 8.67 16.35
N TRP A 192 20.54 8.83 16.22
CA TRP A 192 21.16 9.89 15.44
C TRP A 192 20.75 9.81 13.96
N ASN A 193 20.79 8.62 13.35
CA ASN A 193 20.35 8.44 11.97
C ASN A 193 18.85 8.73 11.79
N THR A 194 18.01 8.42 12.78
CA THR A 194 16.58 8.80 12.77
C THR A 194 16.40 10.33 12.83
N ASP A 195 17.22 11.04 13.60
CA ASP A 195 17.21 12.51 13.63
C ASP A 195 17.71 13.10 12.31
N TYR A 196 18.76 12.53 11.74
CA TYR A 196 19.29 12.97 10.45
C TYR A 196 18.28 12.74 9.30
N LEU A 197 17.57 11.61 9.32
CA LEU A 197 16.42 11.38 8.42
C LEU A 197 15.38 12.48 8.55
N ALA A 198 15.02 12.90 9.76
CA ALA A 198 14.03 13.98 9.93
C ALA A 198 14.49 15.31 9.29
N VAL A 199 15.79 15.61 9.29
CA VAL A 199 16.36 16.76 8.56
C VAL A 199 16.29 16.55 7.05
N LYS A 200 16.74 15.38 6.55
CA LYS A 200 16.71 15.04 5.11
C LYS A 200 15.31 15.03 4.52
N LEU A 201 14.32 14.69 5.34
CA LEU A 201 12.90 14.69 5.02
C LEU A 201 12.21 16.03 5.27
N ARG A 202 12.97 17.07 5.65
CA ARG A 202 12.45 18.43 5.94
C ARG A 202 11.39 18.47 7.04
N LEU A 203 11.38 17.47 7.94
CA LEU A 203 10.52 17.38 9.11
C LEU A 203 11.07 18.15 10.31
N LYS A 204 12.35 18.54 10.25
CA LYS A 204 13.01 19.45 11.20
C LYS A 204 13.81 20.50 10.44
N PRO A 205 13.93 21.73 10.98
CA PRO A 205 14.91 22.68 10.48
C PRO A 205 16.32 22.06 10.55
N GLY A 206 17.19 22.49 9.63
CA GLY A 206 18.58 22.04 9.58
C GLY A 206 19.33 22.33 10.88
N PRO A 207 20.48 21.66 11.11
CA PRO A 207 21.27 21.84 12.33
C PRO A 207 21.65 23.30 12.62
N ASP A 208 21.76 24.13 11.59
CA ASP A 208 22.12 25.55 11.70
C ASP A 208 20.97 26.48 12.12
N ALA A 209 19.74 25.98 12.21
CA ALA A 209 18.52 26.78 12.48
C ALA A 209 17.73 26.32 13.72
N ALA A 210 18.31 25.47 14.57
CA ALA A 210 17.59 24.86 15.68
C ALA A 210 17.64 25.71 16.97
N GLU A 211 16.71 26.66 17.13
CA GLU A 211 16.18 26.96 18.47
C GLU A 211 15.21 25.85 18.87
N GLY A 212 15.29 25.41 20.13
CA GLY A 212 14.67 24.19 20.66
C GLY A 212 13.16 24.05 20.39
N GLY A 213 12.83 23.48 19.23
CA GLY A 213 11.45 23.14 18.87
C GLY A 213 10.90 21.97 19.72
N PRO A 214 9.57 21.80 19.75
CA PRO A 214 8.91 20.77 20.55
C PRO A 214 9.48 19.38 20.26
N ARG A 215 9.73 18.58 21.31
CA ARG A 215 10.10 17.17 21.17
C ARG A 215 9.00 16.46 20.37
N LEU A 216 9.34 16.00 19.16
CA LEU A 216 8.45 15.20 18.32
C LEU A 216 8.22 13.83 18.96
N ASN A 217 7.24 13.74 19.88
CA ASN A 217 6.64 12.44 20.22
C ASN A 217 6.09 11.84 18.91
N GLY A 218 6.49 10.61 18.58
CA GLY A 218 6.12 10.00 17.30
C GLY A 218 7.03 10.32 16.11
N LYS A 219 8.21 10.93 16.30
CA LYS A 219 9.17 11.23 15.21
C LYS A 219 9.41 10.08 14.23
N LYS A 220 9.59 8.86 14.76
CA LYS A 220 9.77 7.65 13.93
C LYS A 220 8.56 7.39 13.03
N GLU A 221 7.35 7.56 13.57
CA GLU A 221 6.11 7.40 12.82
C GLU A 221 6.01 8.42 11.70
N THR A 222 6.33 9.68 11.95
CA THR A 222 6.31 10.72 10.92
C THR A 222 7.34 10.45 9.81
N VAL A 223 8.56 10.05 10.17
CA VAL A 223 9.61 9.67 9.21
C VAL A 223 9.16 8.51 8.33
N VAL A 224 8.66 7.43 8.94
CA VAL A 224 8.20 6.24 8.20
C VAL A 224 6.96 6.55 7.36
N SER A 225 5.97 7.25 7.92
CA SER A 225 4.75 7.63 7.20
C SER A 225 5.06 8.49 5.97
N LEU A 226 5.97 9.46 6.08
CA LEU A 226 6.39 10.26 4.93
C LEU A 226 7.16 9.43 3.90
N ALA A 227 8.08 8.58 4.36
CA ALA A 227 8.90 7.78 3.48
C ALA A 227 8.07 6.78 2.66
N LEU A 228 7.13 6.10 3.29
CA LEU A 228 6.21 5.19 2.60
C LEU A 228 5.23 5.93 1.69
N ARG A 229 4.73 7.10 2.12
CA ARG A 229 3.78 7.90 1.32
C ARG A 229 4.33 8.37 -0.03
N PHE A 230 5.65 8.54 -0.13
CA PHE A 230 6.32 9.03 -1.34
C PHE A 230 7.28 8.00 -1.94
N ASP A 231 7.17 6.73 -1.54
CA ASP A 231 8.04 5.64 -2.00
C ASP A 231 9.54 5.95 -1.94
N LEU A 232 9.95 6.65 -0.88
CA LEU A 232 11.34 7.05 -0.65
C LEU A 232 12.23 5.86 -0.29
N VAL A 233 11.59 4.78 0.18
CA VAL A 233 12.16 3.46 0.40
C VAL A 233 11.15 2.44 -0.07
N ARG A 234 11.60 1.43 -0.83
CA ARG A 234 10.74 0.44 -1.48
C ARG A 234 11.11 -0.97 -1.06
N GLU A 235 10.30 -1.94 -1.48
CA GLU A 235 10.58 -3.36 -1.20
C GLU A 235 11.94 -3.78 -1.77
N GLU A 236 12.33 -3.30 -2.96
CA GLU A 236 13.65 -3.59 -3.54
C GLU A 236 14.82 -3.12 -2.66
N ASP A 237 14.64 -2.03 -1.91
CA ASP A 237 15.66 -1.47 -1.03
C ASP A 237 15.90 -2.36 0.20
N LEU A 238 14.99 -3.31 0.52
CA LEU A 238 15.18 -4.25 1.63
C LEU A 238 16.36 -5.20 1.40
N ALA A 239 16.79 -5.40 0.14
CA ALA A 239 17.98 -6.17 -0.19
C ALA A 239 19.25 -5.64 0.52
N LEU A 240 19.30 -4.33 0.79
CA LEU A 240 20.40 -3.68 1.52
C LEU A 240 20.51 -4.21 2.96
N LEU A 241 19.40 -4.61 3.57
CA LEU A 241 19.37 -5.18 4.93
C LEU A 241 19.97 -6.59 4.98
N ASP A 242 20.12 -7.24 3.83
CA ASP A 242 20.70 -8.57 3.67
C ASP A 242 22.13 -8.51 3.10
N GLY A 243 22.68 -7.30 2.97
CA GLY A 243 24.04 -7.06 2.47
C GLY A 243 24.19 -7.16 0.96
N ARG A 244 23.07 -7.20 0.22
CA ARG A 244 23.06 -7.15 -1.23
C ARG A 244 23.05 -5.70 -1.68
N THR A 245 23.99 -5.33 -2.55
CA THR A 245 23.96 -4.04 -3.24
C THR A 245 23.02 -4.17 -4.44
N ASN A 246 22.15 -3.17 -4.62
CA ASN A 246 21.29 -3.04 -5.79
C ASN A 246 22.11 -2.54 -6.99
#